data_AF-A0A929GPL0-F1
#
_entry.id   AF-A0A929GPL0-F1
#
_cell.length_a   1.000
_cell.length_b   1.000
_cell.length_c   1.000
_cell.angle_alpha   90.00
_cell.angle_beta   90.00
_cell.angle_gamma   90.00
#
_symmetry.space_group_name_H-M   'P 1'
#
loop_
_entity.id
_entity.type
_entity.pdbx_description
1 polymer ?
#
loop_
_entity_poly.entity_id
_entity_poly.type
_entity_poly.pdbx_seq_one_letter_code
_entity_poly.pdbx_strand_id
1 'polypeptide(L)'
;MTDIETTIIIAMAAVLAAFVTGILSLVNLIISKDIKISELRQNWINSLREEVSSFIATANSVSAEWKCHPDKTDGVNFISKNIELIHKLDTLSHKIRLRLNPKEHEDTITLVNDIERLLSSPVQINNSNNLMLYFEKLNTQTQNILKEEWKRVKSGEPSYKILKVTSIIFLITILITSKYIYTHI
;
A
#
# COMPACT_ATOMS: atom_id res chain seq x y z
N MET A 1 -18.76 35.32 -50.80
CA MET A 1 -19.16 33.97 -50.31
C MET A 1 -18.00 33.24 -49.63
N THR A 2 -16.74 33.53 -49.95
CA THR A 2 -15.54 32.91 -49.37
C THR A 2 -15.29 33.22 -47.88
N ASP A 3 -15.66 34.40 -47.39
CA ASP A 3 -15.35 34.80 -46.00
C ASP A 3 -16.22 34.10 -44.95
N ILE A 4 -17.50 33.84 -45.28
CA ILE A 4 -18.43 33.11 -44.39
C ILE A 4 -17.98 31.65 -44.28
N GLU A 5 -17.60 31.02 -45.40
CA GLU A 5 -17.06 29.65 -45.42
C GLU A 5 -15.77 29.54 -44.59
N THR A 6 -14.85 30.50 -44.74
CA THR A 6 -13.59 30.53 -43.98
C THR A 6 -13.85 30.70 -42.47
N THR A 7 -14.78 31.56 -42.09
CA THR A 7 -15.15 31.79 -40.68
C THR A 7 -15.74 30.53 -40.04
N ILE A 8 -16.59 29.79 -40.77
CA ILE A 8 -17.17 28.53 -40.29
C ILE A 8 -16.08 27.48 -40.07
N ILE A 9 -15.12 27.35 -40.99
CA ILE A 9 -14.00 26.41 -40.86
C ILE A 9 -13.16 26.73 -39.62
N ILE A 10 -12.84 28.00 -39.38
CA ILE A 10 -12.09 28.43 -38.19
C ILE A 10 -12.86 28.12 -36.90
N ALA A 11 -14.17 28.40 -36.87
CA ALA A 11 -15.01 28.09 -35.72
C ALA A 11 -15.08 26.58 -35.43
N MET A 12 -15.25 25.75 -36.46
CA MET A 12 -15.22 24.29 -36.32
C MET A 12 -13.87 23.79 -35.82
N ALA A 13 -12.77 24.34 -36.33
CA ALA A 13 -11.43 24.01 -35.87
C ALA A 13 -11.22 24.37 -34.39
N ALA A 14 -11.72 25.52 -33.95
CA ALA A 14 -11.64 25.95 -32.56
C ALA A 14 -12.45 25.04 -31.62
N VAL A 15 -13.67 24.64 -32.01
CA VAL A 15 -14.50 23.69 -31.25
C VAL A 15 -13.83 22.32 -31.17
N LEU A 16 -13.27 21.82 -32.28
CA LEU A 16 -12.51 20.57 -32.30
C LEU A 16 -11.27 20.64 -31.40
N ALA A 17 -10.53 21.74 -31.45
CA ALA A 17 -9.36 21.94 -30.58
C ALA A 17 -9.76 21.92 -29.10
N ALA A 18 -10.82 22.66 -28.72
CA ALA A 18 -11.33 22.67 -27.35
C ALA A 18 -11.79 21.27 -26.88
N PHE A 19 -12.44 20.52 -27.77
CA PHE A 19 -12.87 19.15 -27.47
C PHE A 19 -11.68 18.21 -27.24
N VAL A 20 -10.65 18.27 -28.09
CA VAL A 20 -9.41 17.51 -27.92
C VAL A 20 -8.72 17.89 -26.61
N THR A 21 -8.62 19.19 -26.29
CA THR A 21 -8.07 19.66 -25.02
C THR A 21 -8.86 19.11 -23.82
N GLY A 22 -10.19 19.08 -23.90
CA GLY A 22 -11.05 18.50 -22.87
C GLY A 22 -10.76 17.02 -22.62
N ILE A 23 -10.62 16.22 -23.68
CA ILE A 23 -10.25 14.80 -23.59
C ILE A 23 -8.87 14.64 -22.94
N LEU A 24 -7.87 15.42 -23.39
CA LEU A 24 -6.52 15.37 -22.83
C LEU A 24 -6.51 15.73 -21.34
N SER A 25 -7.30 16.73 -20.93
CA SER A 25 -7.44 17.11 -19.53
C SER A 25 -8.02 15.97 -18.69
N LEU A 26 -9.09 15.32 -19.17
CA LEU A 26 -9.71 14.19 -18.48
C LEU A 26 -8.74 13.00 -18.35
N VAL A 27 -8.01 12.68 -19.42
CA VAL A 27 -6.97 11.63 -19.40
C VAL A 27 -5.90 11.94 -18.36
N ASN A 28 -5.41 13.18 -18.32
CA ASN A 28 -4.42 13.62 -17.34
C ASN A 28 -4.93 13.51 -15.90
N LEU A 29 -6.21 13.82 -15.66
CA LEU A 29 -6.84 13.67 -14.34
C LEU A 29 -6.90 12.20 -13.90
N ILE A 30 -7.26 11.29 -14.80
CA ILE A 30 -7.28 9.84 -14.51
C ILE A 30 -5.87 9.35 -14.17
N ILE A 31 -4.88 9.70 -14.98
CA ILE A 31 -3.48 9.32 -14.75
C ILE A 31 -3.00 9.86 -13.40
N SER A 32 -3.25 11.14 -13.11
CA SER A 32 -2.84 11.78 -11.85
C SER A 32 -3.46 11.08 -10.64
N LYS A 33 -4.75 10.74 -10.72
CA LYS A 33 -5.44 9.97 -9.68
C LYS A 33 -4.79 8.59 -9.49
N ASP A 34 -4.54 7.84 -10.56
CA ASP A 34 -4.00 6.48 -10.48
C ASP A 34 -2.54 6.46 -9.96
N ILE A 35 -1.74 7.46 -10.33
CA ILE A 35 -0.40 7.69 -9.75
C ILE A 35 -0.52 7.92 -8.25
N LYS A 36 -1.44 8.79 -7.82
CA LYS A 36 -1.60 9.11 -6.39
C LYS A 36 -2.07 7.90 -5.59
N ILE A 37 -2.99 7.09 -6.11
CA ILE A 37 -3.41 5.85 -5.47
C ILE A 37 -2.22 4.88 -5.34
N SER A 38 -1.44 4.72 -6.39
CA SER A 38 -0.25 3.85 -6.38
C SER A 38 0.81 4.32 -5.36
N GLU A 39 0.99 5.63 -5.22
CA GLU A 39 1.86 6.25 -4.20
C GLU A 39 1.33 5.98 -2.79
N LEU A 40 0.02 6.18 -2.54
CA LEU A 40 -0.60 5.90 -1.24
C LEU A 40 -0.49 4.42 -0.85
N ARG A 41 -0.65 3.48 -1.80
CA ARG A 41 -0.42 2.05 -1.57
C ARG A 41 1.04 1.76 -1.23
N GLN A 42 1.99 2.35 -1.93
CA GLN A 42 3.42 2.19 -1.61
C GLN A 42 3.77 2.75 -0.22
N ASN A 43 3.17 3.89 0.15
CA ASN A 43 3.32 4.46 1.49
C ASN A 43 2.73 3.53 2.56
N TRP A 44 1.58 2.90 2.29
CA TRP A 44 1.00 1.88 3.17
C TRP A 44 1.93 0.66 3.32
N ILE A 45 2.49 0.14 2.21
CA ILE A 45 3.45 -0.99 2.21
C ILE A 45 4.70 -0.65 3.04
N ASN A 46 5.28 0.53 2.81
CA ASN A 46 6.49 0.97 3.52
C ASN A 46 6.21 1.19 5.01
N SER A 47 5.06 1.78 5.35
CA SER A 47 4.67 1.97 6.75
C SER A 47 4.46 0.63 7.46
N LEU A 48 3.80 -0.34 6.82
CA LEU A 48 3.62 -1.67 7.40
C LEU A 48 4.97 -2.36 7.65
N ARG A 49 5.90 -2.27 6.69
CA ARG A 49 7.24 -2.84 6.83
C ARG A 49 7.98 -2.24 8.04
N GLU A 50 7.92 -0.93 8.19
CA GLU A 50 8.57 -0.21 9.29
C GLU A 50 7.93 -0.49 10.65
N GLU A 51 6.60 -0.55 10.70
CA GLU A 51 5.87 -0.86 11.93
C GLU A 51 6.15 -2.29 12.39
N VAL A 52 6.15 -3.27 11.49
CA VAL A 52 6.45 -4.68 11.81
C VAL A 52 7.90 -4.86 12.23
N SER A 53 8.88 -4.25 11.55
CA SER A 53 10.29 -4.33 11.95
C SER A 53 10.52 -3.71 13.32
N SER A 54 9.93 -2.53 13.57
CA SER A 54 9.97 -1.85 14.86
C SER A 54 9.27 -2.65 15.96
N PHE A 55 8.16 -3.31 15.64
CA PHE A 55 7.43 -4.15 16.60
C PHE A 55 8.27 -5.35 17.01
N ILE A 56 8.84 -6.08 16.05
CA ILE A 56 9.74 -7.22 16.31
C ILE A 56 10.96 -6.77 17.13
N ALA A 57 11.60 -5.66 16.76
CA ALA A 57 12.75 -5.13 17.49
C ALA A 57 12.39 -4.76 18.93
N THR A 58 11.28 -4.04 19.14
CA THR A 58 10.81 -3.62 20.46
C THR A 58 10.42 -4.84 21.31
N ALA A 59 9.71 -5.81 20.73
CA ALA A 59 9.35 -7.07 21.38
C ALA A 59 10.59 -7.86 21.82
N ASN A 60 11.60 -7.93 20.96
CA ASN A 60 12.87 -8.57 21.28
C ASN A 60 13.63 -7.84 22.39
N SER A 61 13.65 -6.50 22.37
CA SER A 61 14.25 -5.68 23.44
C SER A 61 13.57 -5.93 24.78
N VAL A 62 12.23 -5.92 24.84
CA VAL A 62 11.48 -6.24 26.07
C VAL A 62 11.84 -7.63 26.60
N SER A 63 11.89 -8.64 25.72
CA SER A 63 12.29 -9.99 26.10
C SER A 63 13.75 -10.06 26.59
N ALA A 64 14.68 -9.35 25.95
CA ALA A 64 16.08 -9.31 26.31
C ALA A 64 16.30 -8.62 27.67
N GLU A 65 15.70 -7.46 27.88
CA GLU A 65 15.73 -6.74 29.16
C GLU A 65 15.19 -7.62 30.29
N TRP A 66 14.07 -8.31 30.05
CA TRP A 66 13.54 -9.26 31.02
C TRP A 66 14.50 -10.41 31.30
N LYS A 67 15.12 -11.01 30.26
CA LYS A 67 16.10 -12.09 30.40
C LYS A 67 17.38 -11.66 31.12
N CYS A 68 17.80 -10.41 31.00
CA CYS A 68 18.93 -9.84 31.71
C CYS A 68 18.57 -9.33 33.11
N HIS A 69 17.29 -9.20 33.44
CA HIS A 69 16.85 -8.69 34.74
C HIS A 69 17.31 -9.61 35.89
N PRO A 70 17.99 -9.08 36.93
CA PRO A 70 18.60 -9.91 37.97
C PRO A 70 17.57 -10.68 38.82
N ASP A 71 16.38 -10.13 39.02
CA ASP A 71 15.31 -10.76 39.81
C ASP A 71 14.09 -11.07 38.93
N LYS A 72 13.89 -12.36 38.61
CA LYS A 72 12.74 -12.81 37.79
C LYS A 72 11.39 -12.75 38.50
N THR A 73 11.36 -12.37 39.78
CA THR A 73 10.12 -12.20 40.55
C THR A 73 9.67 -10.74 40.60
N ASP A 74 10.57 -9.79 40.29
CA ASP A 74 10.32 -8.35 40.35
C ASP A 74 9.72 -7.77 39.06
N GLY A 75 8.53 -8.29 38.71
CA GLY A 75 7.81 -7.85 37.51
C GLY A 75 7.40 -6.38 37.53
N VAL A 76 7.08 -5.84 38.70
CA VAL A 76 6.58 -4.47 38.86
C VAL A 76 7.69 -3.46 38.57
N ASN A 77 8.89 -3.64 39.15
CA ASN A 77 9.99 -2.72 38.86
C ASN A 77 10.52 -2.88 37.43
N PHE A 78 10.43 -4.08 36.85
CA PHE A 78 10.73 -4.27 35.44
C PHE A 78 9.80 -3.43 34.56
N ILE A 79 8.48 -3.53 34.77
CA ILE A 79 7.48 -2.78 34.00
C ILE A 79 7.67 -1.28 34.21
N SER A 80 7.86 -0.82 35.45
CA SER A 80 8.00 0.61 35.74
C SER A 80 9.26 1.21 35.09
N LYS A 81 10.36 0.46 35.04
CA LYS A 81 11.61 0.89 34.38
C LYS A 81 11.51 0.88 32.85
N ASN A 82 10.67 0.00 32.29
CA ASN A 82 10.55 -0.20 30.85
C ASN A 82 9.21 0.30 30.28
N ILE A 83 8.53 1.20 31.00
CA ILE A 83 7.17 1.64 30.66
C ILE A 83 7.09 2.25 29.25
N GLU A 84 8.12 2.98 28.81
CA GLU A 84 8.21 3.53 27.46
C GLU A 84 8.33 2.44 26.38
N LEU A 85 9.10 1.38 26.64
CA LEU A 85 9.23 0.26 25.71
C LEU A 85 7.91 -0.51 25.58
N ILE A 86 7.21 -0.70 26.70
CA ILE A 86 5.90 -1.36 26.73
C ILE A 86 4.87 -0.51 25.98
N HIS A 87 4.79 0.79 26.26
CA HIS A 87 3.92 1.70 25.50
C HIS A 87 4.21 1.73 24.01
N LYS A 88 5.50 1.69 23.63
CA LYS A 88 5.91 1.63 22.23
C LYS A 88 5.45 0.32 21.58
N LEU A 89 5.62 -0.81 22.27
CA LEU A 89 5.17 -2.13 21.81
C LEU A 89 3.66 -2.12 21.55
N ASP A 90 2.87 -1.66 22.52
CA ASP A 90 1.41 -1.53 22.42
C ASP A 90 1.00 -0.59 21.28
N THR A 91 1.71 0.54 21.13
CA THR A 91 1.41 1.47 20.04
C THR A 91 1.61 0.83 18.67
N LEU A 92 2.71 0.08 18.51
CA LEU A 92 3.05 -0.58 17.24
C LEU A 92 2.08 -1.71 16.90
N SER A 93 1.70 -2.53 17.89
CA SER A 93 0.72 -3.61 17.66
C SER A 93 -0.64 -3.06 17.21
N HIS A 94 -1.13 -1.99 17.84
CA HIS A 94 -2.39 -1.36 17.45
C HIS A 94 -2.29 -0.73 16.07
N LYS A 95 -1.17 -0.07 15.73
CA LYS A 95 -0.95 0.46 14.37
C LYS A 95 -0.99 -0.64 13.31
N ILE A 96 -0.29 -1.75 13.54
CA ILE A 96 -0.29 -2.90 12.63
C ILE A 96 -1.71 -3.44 12.46
N ARG A 97 -2.44 -3.66 13.56
CA ARG A 97 -3.83 -4.15 13.52
C ARG A 97 -4.77 -3.22 12.75
N LEU A 98 -4.67 -1.90 12.95
CA LEU A 98 -5.49 -0.92 12.26
C LEU A 98 -5.17 -0.82 10.76
N ARG A 99 -3.93 -1.12 10.39
CA ARG A 99 -3.46 -1.07 9.00
C ARG A 99 -3.88 -2.31 8.20
N LEU A 100 -3.92 -3.46 8.85
CA LEU A 100 -4.27 -4.73 8.24
C LEU A 100 -5.80 -4.91 8.12
N ASN A 101 -6.25 -5.47 7.01
CA ASN A 101 -7.64 -5.92 6.86
C ASN A 101 -7.88 -7.20 7.69
N PRO A 102 -8.82 -7.21 8.64
CA PRO A 102 -9.12 -8.39 9.46
C PRO A 102 -9.55 -9.64 8.68
N LYS A 103 -10.19 -9.46 7.52
CA LYS A 103 -10.67 -10.58 6.70
C LYS A 103 -9.58 -11.20 5.84
N GLU A 104 -8.62 -10.41 5.38
CA GLU A 104 -7.53 -10.87 4.51
C GLU A 104 -6.30 -11.32 5.32
N HIS A 105 -6.10 -10.75 6.52
CA HIS A 105 -4.84 -10.88 7.26
C HIS A 105 -5.02 -11.41 8.69
N GLU A 106 -6.04 -12.24 8.93
CA GLU A 106 -6.38 -12.82 10.24
C GLU A 106 -5.19 -13.52 10.91
N ASP A 107 -4.45 -14.33 10.16
CA ASP A 107 -3.27 -15.05 10.67
C ASP A 107 -2.17 -14.10 11.18
N THR A 108 -1.94 -13.00 10.46
CA THR A 108 -0.92 -12.01 10.84
C THR A 108 -1.34 -11.24 12.09
N ILE A 109 -2.62 -10.87 12.18
CA ILE A 109 -3.19 -10.22 13.36
C ILE A 109 -3.10 -11.15 14.58
N THR A 110 -3.40 -12.44 14.40
CA THR A 110 -3.30 -13.45 15.46
C THR A 110 -1.85 -13.58 15.94
N LEU A 111 -0.87 -13.60 15.04
CA LEU A 111 0.56 -13.63 15.40
C LEU A 111 0.99 -12.40 16.21
N VAL A 112 0.52 -11.20 15.86
CA VAL A 112 0.80 -9.98 16.63
C VAL A 112 0.23 -10.09 18.05
N ASN A 113 -1.02 -10.55 18.18
CA ASN A 113 -1.66 -10.75 19.48
C ASN A 113 -0.97 -11.83 20.31
N ASP A 114 -0.50 -12.91 19.67
CA ASP A 114 0.25 -13.97 20.34
C ASP A 114 1.57 -13.46 20.90
N ILE A 115 2.30 -12.63 20.14
CA ILE A 115 3.55 -12.01 20.60
C ILE A 115 3.27 -11.09 21.79
N GLU A 116 2.24 -10.23 21.73
CA GLU A 116 1.85 -9.39 22.87
C GLU A 116 1.48 -10.23 24.08
N ARG A 117 0.72 -11.30 23.91
CA ARG A 117 0.36 -12.20 25.01
C ARG A 117 1.60 -12.79 25.65
N LEU A 118 2.55 -13.30 24.86
CA LEU A 118 3.82 -13.83 25.39
C LEU A 118 4.62 -12.78 26.17
N LEU A 119 4.47 -11.51 25.85
CA LEU A 119 5.14 -10.39 26.50
C LEU A 119 4.30 -9.71 27.60
N SER A 120 3.04 -10.10 27.78
CA SER A 120 2.09 -9.45 28.69
C SER A 120 2.44 -9.60 30.17
N SER A 121 3.27 -10.59 30.51
CA SER A 121 3.73 -10.78 31.89
C SER A 121 5.11 -11.45 31.97
N PRO A 122 5.92 -11.08 32.97
CA PRO A 122 7.14 -11.78 33.38
C PRO A 122 7.11 -13.31 33.31
N VAL A 123 6.01 -13.91 33.80
CA VAL A 123 5.81 -15.36 33.82
C VAL A 123 5.71 -15.93 32.41
N GLN A 124 4.98 -15.27 31.53
CA GLN A 124 4.84 -15.70 30.13
C GLN A 124 6.13 -15.51 29.35
N ILE A 125 6.89 -14.43 29.62
CA ILE A 125 8.20 -14.22 28.98
C ILE A 125 9.17 -15.35 29.37
N ASN A 126 9.21 -15.75 30.64
CA ASN A 126 10.06 -16.87 31.07
C ASN A 126 9.68 -18.21 30.42
N ASN A 127 8.40 -18.42 30.13
CA ASN A 127 7.91 -19.63 29.46
C ASN A 127 8.01 -19.54 27.92
N SER A 128 8.40 -18.38 27.37
CA SER A 128 8.46 -18.13 25.93
C SER A 128 9.73 -18.65 25.27
N ASN A 129 9.95 -19.97 25.32
CA ASN A 129 11.13 -20.62 24.70
C ASN A 129 11.19 -20.44 23.17
N ASN A 130 10.11 -19.98 22.55
CA ASN A 130 9.94 -19.95 21.10
C ASN A 130 9.61 -18.56 20.51
N LEU A 131 9.84 -17.46 21.23
CA LEU A 131 9.51 -16.11 20.74
C LEU A 131 10.13 -15.81 19.35
N MET A 132 11.35 -16.31 19.09
CA MET A 132 12.01 -16.19 17.79
C MET A 132 11.20 -16.83 16.65
N LEU A 133 10.56 -17.97 16.88
CA LEU A 133 9.72 -18.63 15.88
C LEU A 133 8.48 -17.79 15.53
N TYR A 134 7.92 -17.06 16.49
CA TYR A 134 6.82 -16.13 16.23
C TYR A 134 7.29 -14.93 15.41
N PHE A 135 8.50 -14.40 15.66
CA PHE A 135 9.08 -13.33 14.85
C PHE A 135 9.33 -13.77 13.41
N GLU A 136 9.88 -14.97 13.21
CA GLU A 136 10.08 -15.51 11.86
C GLU A 136 8.76 -15.69 11.12
N LYS A 137 7.76 -16.28 11.78
CA LYS A 137 6.41 -16.43 11.20
C LYS A 137 5.78 -15.07 10.86
N LEU A 138 5.85 -14.09 11.76
CA LEU A 138 5.32 -12.75 11.51
C LEU A 138 6.03 -12.08 10.34
N ASN A 139 7.36 -12.21 10.26
CA ASN A 139 8.15 -11.67 9.16
C ASN A 139 7.76 -12.33 7.81
N THR A 140 7.65 -13.66 7.76
CA THR A 140 7.23 -14.38 6.55
C THR A 140 5.82 -14.00 6.11
N GLN A 141 4.86 -13.95 7.03
CA GLN A 141 3.49 -13.55 6.72
C GLN A 141 3.42 -12.10 6.22
N THR A 142 4.16 -11.20 6.86
CA THR A 142 4.26 -9.81 6.41
C THR A 142 4.87 -9.74 5.00
N GLN A 143 5.94 -10.48 4.71
CA GLN A 143 6.54 -10.51 3.37
C GLN A 143 5.54 -10.98 2.29
N ASN A 144 4.68 -11.95 2.60
CA ASN A 144 3.63 -12.40 1.68
C ASN A 144 2.63 -11.27 1.40
N ILE A 145 2.12 -10.60 2.43
CA ILE A 145 1.22 -9.45 2.29
C ILE A 145 1.86 -8.36 1.43
N LEU A 146 3.11 -7.98 1.73
CA LEU A 146 3.84 -6.96 0.96
C LEU A 146 4.02 -7.38 -0.51
N LYS A 147 4.26 -8.67 -0.78
CA LYS A 147 4.41 -9.20 -2.15
C LYS A 147 3.09 -9.17 -2.91
N GLU A 148 1.98 -9.49 -2.26
CA GLU A 148 0.64 -9.44 -2.85
C GLU A 148 0.24 -8.01 -3.20
N GLU A 149 0.42 -7.07 -2.26
CA GLU A 149 0.15 -5.66 -2.51
C GLU A 149 1.07 -5.07 -3.58
N TRP A 150 2.34 -5.48 -3.61
CA TRP A 150 3.25 -5.09 -4.68
C TRP A 150 2.79 -5.58 -6.07
N LYS A 151 2.25 -6.80 -6.15
CA LYS A 151 1.65 -7.30 -7.40
C LYS A 151 0.41 -6.49 -7.77
N ARG A 152 -0.45 -6.12 -6.81
CA ARG A 152 -1.62 -5.25 -7.04
C ARG A 152 -1.19 -3.91 -7.62
N VAL A 153 -0.21 -3.24 -7.00
CA VAL A 153 0.38 -1.97 -7.47
C VAL A 153 0.96 -2.11 -8.90
N LYS A 154 1.78 -3.14 -9.14
CA LYS A 154 2.37 -3.39 -10.47
C LYS A 154 1.34 -3.66 -11.56
N SER A 155 0.23 -4.32 -11.21
CA SER A 155 -0.83 -4.58 -12.17
C SER A 155 -1.51 -3.30 -12.65
N GLY A 156 -1.39 -2.20 -11.89
CA GLY A 156 -2.04 -0.94 -12.16
C GLY A 156 -3.52 -0.93 -11.80
N GLU A 157 -4.07 0.27 -11.65
CA GLU A 157 -5.48 0.47 -11.34
C GLU A 157 -6.38 0.05 -12.53
N PRO A 158 -7.62 -0.40 -12.29
CA PRO A 158 -8.55 -0.78 -13.35
C PRO A 158 -8.78 0.33 -14.39
N SER A 159 -8.82 1.59 -13.93
CA SER A 159 -8.98 2.77 -14.81
C SER A 159 -7.85 2.85 -15.82
N TYR A 160 -6.59 2.69 -15.38
CA TYR A 160 -5.42 2.64 -16.26
C TYR A 160 -5.51 1.50 -17.29
N LYS A 161 -5.94 0.30 -16.88
CA LYS A 161 -6.09 -0.85 -17.80
C LYS A 161 -7.11 -0.55 -18.90
N ILE A 162 -8.25 0.02 -18.54
CA ILE A 162 -9.29 0.43 -19.49
C ILE A 162 -8.77 1.51 -20.43
N LEU A 163 -8.19 2.59 -19.87
CA LEU A 163 -7.66 3.72 -20.63
C LEU A 163 -6.60 3.29 -21.65
N LYS A 164 -5.74 2.32 -21.28
CA LYS A 164 -4.74 1.75 -22.16
C LYS A 164 -5.39 1.03 -23.35
N VAL A 165 -6.38 0.17 -23.09
CA VAL A 165 -7.08 -0.57 -24.14
C VAL A 165 -7.87 0.36 -25.06
N THR A 166 -8.61 1.32 -24.51
CA THR A 166 -9.36 2.30 -25.31
C THR A 166 -8.44 3.15 -26.17
N SER A 167 -7.28 3.56 -25.65
CA SER A 167 -6.28 4.30 -26.43
C SER A 167 -5.72 3.48 -27.60
N ILE A 168 -5.46 2.19 -27.39
CA ILE A 168 -5.01 1.28 -28.46
C ILE A 168 -6.09 1.11 -29.54
N ILE A 169 -7.35 0.88 -29.13
CA ILE A 169 -8.48 0.77 -30.05
C ILE A 169 -8.62 2.06 -30.87
N PHE A 170 -8.56 3.22 -30.23
CA PHE A 170 -8.66 4.51 -30.89
C PHE A 170 -7.55 4.71 -31.94
N LEU A 171 -6.29 4.39 -31.62
CA LEU A 171 -5.18 4.45 -32.58
C LEU A 171 -5.39 3.51 -33.77
N ILE A 172 -5.87 2.29 -33.54
CA ILE A 172 -6.19 1.34 -34.61
C ILE A 172 -7.30 1.89 -35.50
N THR A 173 -8.36 2.46 -34.92
CA THR A 173 -9.45 3.06 -35.70
C THR A 173 -8.96 4.20 -36.58
N ILE A 174 -8.10 5.09 -36.06
CA ILE A 174 -7.50 6.19 -36.84
C ILE A 174 -6.69 5.65 -38.02
N LEU A 175 -5.87 4.62 -37.80
CA LEU A 175 -5.07 4.01 -38.86
C LEU A 175 -5.94 3.38 -39.95
N ILE A 176 -7.03 2.70 -39.57
CA ILE A 176 -7.97 2.10 -40.52
C ILE A 176 -8.69 3.19 -41.32
N THR A 177 -9.19 4.24 -40.67
CA THR A 177 -9.87 5.35 -41.36
C THR A 177 -8.93 6.10 -42.29
N SER A 178 -7.69 6.35 -41.84
CA SER A 178 -6.66 7.01 -42.67
C SER A 178 -6.33 6.19 -43.91
N LYS A 179 -6.20 4.85 -43.76
CA LYS A 179 -5.96 3.96 -44.89
C LYS A 179 -7.14 3.95 -45.85
N TYR A 180 -8.37 3.90 -45.35
CA TYR A 180 -9.58 3.91 -46.17
C TYR A 180 -9.71 5.19 -47.01
N ILE A 181 -9.41 6.35 -46.40
CA ILE A 181 -9.40 7.64 -47.10
C ILE A 181 -8.33 7.64 -48.19
N TYR A 182 -7.11 7.18 -47.90
CA TYR A 182 -6.03 7.13 -48.89
C TYR A 182 -6.35 6.23 -50.10
N THR A 183 -7.12 5.15 -49.92
CA THR A 183 -7.46 4.26 -51.04
C THR A 183 -8.63 4.73 -51.90
N HIS A 184 -9.39 5.74 -51.45
CA HIS A 184 -10.57 6.27 -52.16
C HIS A 184 -10.38 7.71 -52.65
N ILE A 185 -9.17 8.25 -52.51
CA ILE A 185 -8.70 9.50 -53.14
C ILE A 185 -7.80 9.10 -54.30
#